data_AF-A0A7G7LCA4-F1
#
_entry.id   AF-A0A7G7LCA4-F1
#
_cell.length_a   1.000
_cell.length_b   1.000
_cell.length_c   1.000
_cell.angle_alpha   90.00
_cell.angle_beta   90.00
_cell.angle_gamma   90.00
#
_symmetry.space_group_name_H-M   'P 1'
#
loop_
_entity.id
_entity.type
_entity.pdbx_description
1 polymer ?
#
loop_
_entity_poly.entity_id
_entity_poly.type
_entity_poly.pdbx_seq_one_letter_code
_entity_poly.pdbx_strand_id
1 'polypeptide(L)'
;MTMVSEPSTGVVLVPHWLSAVDRTALAASLEAALARPDLPATTGDRLLDVLTELHVARARDVVWPSSAARVRLVTGWDPDTLPVRLSAMELACTLSLPELPAAVRAALTGGRSA
;
A
#
# COMPACT_ATOMS: atom_id res chain seq x y z
N MET A 1 17.54 -15.40 -35.52
CA MET A 1 17.07 -15.62 -34.13
C MET A 1 16.42 -14.31 -33.69
N THR A 2 15.12 -14.18 -33.92
CA THR A 2 14.38 -12.95 -33.56
C THR A 2 13.92 -13.11 -32.12
N MET A 3 14.53 -12.35 -31.22
CA MET A 3 14.06 -12.22 -29.84
C MET A 3 12.71 -11.51 -29.88
N VAL A 4 11.62 -12.27 -29.83
CA VAL A 4 10.30 -11.74 -29.53
C VAL A 4 10.33 -11.38 -28.05
N SER A 5 10.53 -10.10 -27.73
CA SER A 5 10.22 -9.59 -26.41
C SER A 5 8.70 -9.65 -26.27
N GLU A 6 8.20 -10.65 -25.55
CA GLU A 6 6.83 -10.59 -25.06
C GLU A 6 6.69 -9.31 -24.24
N PRO A 7 5.67 -8.47 -24.50
CA PRO A 7 5.40 -7.34 -23.63
C PRO A 7 5.07 -7.92 -22.26
N SER A 8 6.01 -7.84 -21.32
CA SER A 8 5.71 -8.01 -19.91
C SER A 8 4.68 -6.93 -19.58
N THR A 9 3.40 -7.30 -19.54
CA THR A 9 2.35 -6.48 -18.93
C THR A 9 2.69 -6.36 -17.45
N GLY A 10 3.63 -5.46 -17.14
CA GLY A 10 4.13 -5.24 -15.80
C GLY A 10 2.99 -4.75 -14.91
N VAL A 11 2.93 -5.28 -13.70
CA VAL A 11 2.02 -4.77 -12.68
C VAL A 11 2.49 -3.37 -12.30
N VAL A 12 1.67 -2.36 -12.61
CA VAL A 12 1.94 -0.98 -12.20
C VAL A 12 1.61 -0.85 -10.72
N LEU A 13 2.58 -0.39 -9.93
CA LEU A 13 2.39 -0.09 -8.52
C LEU A 13 2.25 1.43 -8.34
N VAL A 14 1.12 1.86 -7.82
CA VAL A 14 0.79 3.27 -7.58
C VAL A 14 1.08 3.60 -6.11
N PRO A 15 1.90 4.63 -5.81
CA PRO A 15 2.12 5.07 -4.43
C PRO A 15 0.87 5.74 -3.84
N HIS A 16 0.39 5.18 -2.73
CA HIS A 16 -0.59 5.80 -1.85
C HIS A 16 0.13 6.36 -0.61
N TRP A 17 0.11 7.68 -0.42
CA TRP A 17 0.84 8.33 0.68
C TRP A 17 0.03 8.33 1.98
N LEU A 18 0.41 7.45 2.90
CA LEU A 18 -0.32 7.19 4.14
C LEU A 18 0.43 7.72 5.36
N SER A 19 -0.31 8.33 6.30
CA SER A 19 0.23 8.72 7.61
C SER A 19 0.59 7.49 8.47
N ALA A 20 1.32 7.67 9.57
CA ALA A 20 1.56 6.59 10.52
C ALA A 20 0.27 5.98 11.09
N VAL A 21 -0.73 6.85 11.35
CA VAL A 21 -2.04 6.45 11.87
C VAL A 21 -2.78 5.60 10.84
N ASP A 22 -2.84 6.05 9.58
CA ASP A 22 -3.51 5.31 8.51
C ASP A 22 -2.84 3.95 8.25
N ARG A 23 -1.49 3.90 8.25
CA ARG A 23 -0.75 2.65 8.06
C ARG A 23 -1.00 1.64 9.19
N THR A 24 -1.07 2.12 10.42
CA THR A 24 -1.34 1.26 11.59
C THR A 24 -2.77 0.73 11.56
N ALA A 25 -3.74 1.60 11.26
CA ALA A 25 -5.13 1.20 11.11
C ALA A 25 -5.32 0.22 9.95
N LEU A 26 -4.65 0.45 8.82
CA LEU A 26 -4.68 -0.47 7.68
C LEU A 26 -4.10 -1.84 8.05
N ALA A 27 -2.93 -1.89 8.69
CA ALA A 27 -2.33 -3.16 9.13
C ALA A 27 -3.28 -3.97 10.01
N ALA A 28 -3.91 -3.33 10.99
CA ALA A 28 -4.88 -3.99 11.87
C ALA A 28 -6.10 -4.53 11.10
N SER A 29 -6.62 -3.80 10.11
CA SER A 29 -7.72 -4.28 9.26
C SER A 29 -7.31 -5.47 8.39
N LEU A 30 -6.10 -5.46 7.84
CA LEU A 30 -5.59 -6.56 7.02
C LEU A 30 -5.39 -7.83 7.87
N GLU A 31 -4.79 -7.69 9.05
CA GLU A 31 -4.60 -8.80 9.99
C GLU A 31 -5.93 -9.40 10.44
N ALA A 32 -6.93 -8.57 10.75
CA ALA A 32 -8.26 -9.02 11.10
C ALA A 32 -8.94 -9.76 9.94
N ALA A 33 -8.80 -9.27 8.70
CA ALA A 33 -9.34 -9.93 7.52
C ALA A 33 -8.65 -11.27 7.24
N LEU A 34 -7.32 -11.34 7.37
CA LEU A 34 -6.52 -12.55 7.16
C LEU A 34 -6.80 -13.64 8.20
N ALA A 35 -7.29 -13.28 9.39
CA ALA A 35 -7.70 -14.24 10.41
C ALA A 35 -9.05 -14.92 10.09
N ARG A 36 -9.79 -14.46 9.07
CA ARG A 36 -11.10 -15.01 8.73
C ARG A 36 -10.98 -16.32 7.94
N PRO A 37 -11.68 -17.39 8.35
CA PRO A 37 -11.61 -18.69 7.69
C PRO A 37 -12.30 -18.73 6.33
N ASP A 38 -13.18 -17.77 6.04
CA ASP A 38 -13.96 -17.69 4.80
C ASP A 38 -13.33 -16.76 3.74
N LEU A 39 -12.12 -16.25 3.98
CA LEU A 39 -11.43 -15.38 3.03
C LEU A 39 -10.99 -16.17 1.79
N PRO A 40 -11.37 -15.76 0.57
CA PRO A 40 -10.88 -16.41 -0.65
C PRO A 40 -9.35 -16.35 -0.74
N ALA A 41 -8.70 -17.47 -1.08
CA ALA A 41 -7.24 -17.58 -1.11
C ALA A 41 -6.57 -16.47 -1.95
N THR A 42 -7.09 -16.19 -3.13
CA THR A 42 -6.58 -15.13 -4.01
C THR A 42 -6.71 -13.74 -3.39
N THR A 43 -7.72 -13.49 -2.56
CA THR A 43 -7.83 -12.24 -1.81
C THR A 43 -6.81 -12.22 -0.68
N GLY A 44 -6.67 -13.32 0.05
CA GLY A 44 -5.65 -13.49 1.10
C GLY A 44 -4.24 -13.18 0.61
N ASP A 45 -3.83 -13.72 -0.53
CA ASP A 45 -2.52 -13.46 -1.13
C ASP A 45 -2.31 -11.96 -1.38
N ARG A 46 -3.32 -11.27 -1.93
CA ARG A 46 -3.25 -9.82 -2.16
C ARG A 46 -3.19 -9.00 -0.88
N LEU A 47 -3.92 -9.41 0.17
CA LEU A 47 -3.85 -8.71 1.46
C LEU A 47 -2.48 -8.93 2.14
N LEU A 48 -1.86 -10.10 1.97
CA LEU A 48 -0.50 -10.38 2.42
C LEU A 48 0.54 -9.54 1.66
N ASP A 49 0.36 -9.34 0.36
CA ASP A 49 1.21 -8.44 -0.44
C ASP A 49 1.13 -7.00 0.08
N VAL A 50 -0.08 -6.50 0.37
CA VAL A 50 -0.29 -5.17 0.96
C VAL A 50 0.37 -5.05 2.34
N LEU A 51 0.19 -6.05 3.20
CA LEU A 51 0.80 -6.08 4.53
C LEU A 51 2.33 -6.09 4.42
N THR A 52 2.88 -6.83 3.45
CA THR A 52 4.32 -6.83 3.16
C THR A 52 4.79 -5.46 2.73
N GLU A 53 4.10 -4.81 1.79
CA GLU A 53 4.45 -3.48 1.31
C GLU A 53 4.38 -2.42 2.44
N LEU A 54 3.48 -2.55 3.44
CA LEU A 54 3.50 -1.69 4.63
C LEU A 54 4.80 -1.80 5.43
N HIS A 55 5.34 -3.01 5.56
CA HIS A 55 6.63 -3.25 6.20
C HIS A 55 7.78 -2.69 5.35
N VAL A 56 7.74 -2.91 4.04
CA VAL A 56 8.73 -2.37 3.11
C VAL A 56 8.72 -0.83 3.15
N ALA A 57 7.55 -0.18 3.22
CA ALA A 57 7.45 1.27 3.32
C ALA A 57 8.19 1.79 4.56
N ARG A 58 8.00 1.16 5.73
CA ARG A 58 8.76 1.48 6.95
C ARG A 58 10.25 1.27 6.78
N ALA A 59 10.67 0.16 6.17
CA ALA A 59 12.07 -0.12 5.92
C ALA A 59 12.72 0.92 5.00
N ARG A 60 12.02 1.40 3.96
CA ARG A 60 12.53 2.45 3.05
C ARG A 60 12.85 3.76 3.76
N ASP A 61 12.07 4.11 4.78
CA ASP A 61 12.31 5.32 5.57
C ASP A 61 13.63 5.24 6.36
N VAL A 62 14.00 4.04 6.81
CA VAL A 62 15.26 3.77 7.51
C VAL A 62 16.44 3.70 6.54
N VAL A 63 16.23 3.13 5.35
CA VAL A 63 17.28 2.96 4.33
C VAL A 63 17.63 4.29 3.64
N TRP A 64 16.63 5.14 3.39
CA TRP A 64 16.82 6.43 2.68
C TRP A 64 16.25 7.63 3.46
N PRO A 65 16.70 7.86 4.71
CA PRO A 65 16.07 8.82 5.62
C PRO A 65 16.11 10.25 5.09
N SER A 66 17.25 10.68 4.52
CA SER A 66 17.40 12.03 3.97
C SER A 66 16.49 12.28 2.76
N SER A 67 16.24 11.25 1.94
CA SER A 67 15.36 11.37 0.78
C SER A 67 13.90 11.45 1.21
N ALA A 68 13.48 10.60 2.15
CA ALA A 68 12.13 10.63 2.69
C ALA A 68 11.81 11.96 3.38
N ALA A 69 12.74 12.47 4.20
CA ALA A 69 12.62 13.78 4.84
C ALA A 69 12.47 14.93 3.84
N ARG A 70 13.25 14.92 2.74
CA ARG A 70 13.12 15.94 1.68
C ARG A 70 11.77 15.91 0.98
N VAL A 71 11.24 14.72 0.68
CA VAL A 71 9.91 14.61 0.06
C VAL A 71 8.86 15.24 0.97
N ARG A 72 8.86 14.89 2.26
CA ARG A 72 7.91 15.43 3.25
C ARG A 72 8.03 16.93 3.42
N LEU A 73 9.25 17.46 3.42
CA LEU A 73 9.51 18.90 3.48
C LEU A 73 8.91 19.63 2.27
N VAL A 74 9.13 19.11 1.05
CA VAL A 74 8.64 19.75 -0.19
C VAL A 74 7.12 19.65 -0.33
N THR A 75 6.52 18.55 0.13
CA THR A 75 5.07 18.34 0.06
C THR A 75 4.30 18.94 1.22
N GLY A 76 4.99 19.36 2.30
CA GLY A 76 4.37 19.78 3.55
C GLY A 76 3.65 18.64 4.28
N TRP A 77 4.01 17.39 4.01
CA TRP A 77 3.41 16.23 4.66
C TRP A 77 3.98 16.00 6.06
N ASP A 78 3.19 15.29 6.86
CA ASP A 78 3.59 14.85 8.20
C ASP A 78 4.90 14.04 8.15
N PRO A 79 5.80 14.18 9.14
CA PRO A 79 7.11 13.52 9.20
C PRO A 79 7.07 11.99 9.06
N ASP A 80 5.93 11.34 9.32
CA ASP A 80 5.79 9.89 9.22
C ASP A 80 4.94 9.42 8.02
N THR A 81 4.64 10.34 7.10
CA THR A 81 3.94 10.00 5.85
C THR A 81 4.85 9.18 4.95
N LEU A 82 4.38 8.04 4.46
CA LEU A 82 5.15 7.11 3.64
C LEU A 82 4.35 6.61 2.43
N PRO A 83 5.01 6.35 1.29
CA PRO A 83 4.36 5.78 0.13
C PRO A 83 4.22 4.27 0.27
N VAL A 84 2.98 3.79 0.19
CA VAL A 84 2.62 2.38 0.13
C VAL A 84 2.19 2.10 -1.31
N ARG A 85 2.96 1.31 -2.04
CA ARG A 85 2.79 1.13 -3.48
C ARG A 85 1.93 -0.09 -3.75
N LEU A 86 0.74 0.13 -4.28
CA LEU A 86 -0.24 -0.94 -4.50
C LEU A 86 -0.51 -1.13 -5.98
N SER A 87 -0.70 -2.38 -6.39
CA SER A 87 -1.35 -2.67 -7.66
C SER A 87 -2.84 -2.33 -7.61
N ALA A 88 -3.46 -2.17 -8.76
CA ALA A 88 -4.91 -1.96 -8.84
C ALA A 88 -5.70 -3.10 -8.16
N MET A 89 -5.19 -4.33 -8.22
CA MET A 89 -5.83 -5.50 -7.60
C MET A 89 -5.66 -5.47 -6.07
N GLU A 90 -4.47 -5.18 -5.57
CA GLU A 90 -4.22 -5.01 -4.14
C GLU A 90 -5.10 -3.91 -3.54
N LEU A 91 -5.19 -2.76 -4.21
CA LEU A 91 -6.07 -1.67 -3.79
C LEU A 91 -7.55 -2.11 -3.80
N ALA A 92 -8.01 -2.76 -4.87
CA ALA A 92 -9.40 -3.23 -4.96
C ALA A 92 -9.75 -4.24 -3.86
N CYS A 93 -8.88 -5.23 -3.62
CA CYS A 93 -9.04 -6.19 -2.52
C CYS A 93 -9.02 -5.52 -1.15
N THR A 94 -8.18 -4.50 -0.96
CA THR A 94 -8.14 -3.75 0.31
C THR A 94 -9.43 -2.94 0.51
N LEU A 95 -9.91 -2.25 -0.53
CA LEU A 95 -11.10 -1.40 -0.46
C LEU A 95 -12.40 -2.20 -0.31
N SER A 96 -12.41 -3.48 -0.71
CA SER A 96 -13.57 -4.37 -0.55
C SER A 96 -13.74 -4.88 0.89
N LEU A 97 -12.76 -4.67 1.78
CA LEU A 97 -12.88 -5.03 3.19
C LEU A 97 -13.95 -4.16 3.87
N PRO A 98 -15.03 -4.78 4.40
CA PRO A 98 -16.10 -4.02 5.03
C PRO A 98 -15.65 -3.35 6.34
N GLU A 99 -14.71 -3.96 7.06
CA GLU A 99 -14.17 -3.44 8.33
C GLU A 99 -13.13 -2.33 8.14
N LEU A 100 -12.79 -1.97 6.89
CA LEU A 100 -11.80 -0.92 6.63
C LEU A 100 -12.30 0.45 7.16
N PRO A 101 -11.57 1.10 8.07
CA PRO A 101 -11.95 2.39 8.62
C PRO A 101 -12.17 3.42 7.52
N ALA A 102 -13.20 4.26 7.67
CA ALA A 102 -13.54 5.28 6.68
C ALA A 102 -12.37 6.24 6.37
N ALA A 103 -11.57 6.59 7.38
CA ALA A 103 -10.38 7.41 7.22
C ALA A 103 -9.32 6.73 6.34
N VAL A 104 -9.04 5.44 6.57
CA VAL A 104 -8.09 4.66 5.75
C VAL A 104 -8.62 4.52 4.32
N ARG A 105 -9.92 4.25 4.16
CA ARG A 105 -10.56 4.20 2.84
C ARG A 105 -10.37 5.52 2.09
N ALA A 106 -10.64 6.65 2.75
CA ALA A 106 -10.45 7.99 2.18
C ALA A 106 -8.99 8.30 1.87
N ALA A 107 -8.04 7.81 2.67
CA ALA A 107 -6.60 7.97 2.40
C ALA A 107 -6.16 7.18 1.17
N LEU A 108 -6.67 5.95 0.99
CA LEU A 108 -6.35 5.07 -0.13
C LEU A 108 -7.02 5.49 -1.44
N THR A 109 -8.23 6.07 -1.39
CA THR A 109 -8.93 6.60 -2.57
C THR A 109 -8.68 8.08 -2.81
N GLY A 110 -8.06 8.76 -1.86
CA GLY A 110 -7.79 10.18 -1.89
C GLY A 110 -6.66 10.56 -2.85
N GLY A 111 -6.61 11.85 -3.17
CA GLY A 111 -5.70 12.45 -4.15
C GLY A 111 -4.23 12.53 -3.75
N ARG A 112 -3.79 11.81 -2.70
CA ARG A 112 -2.36 11.55 -2.46
C ARG A 112 -1.96 10.20 -3.06
N SER A 113 -2.57 9.84 -4.18
CA SER A 113 -2.20 8.70 -5.00
C SER A 113 -1.65 9.30 -6.29
N ALA A 114 -0.34 9.19 -6.52
CA ALA A 114 0.37 9.88 -7.61
C ALA A 114 0.81 8.91 -8.70
#